data_AF-A0A3M0B5L9-F1
#
_entry.id   AF-A0A3M0B5L9-F1
#
_cell.length_a   1.000
_cell.length_b   1.000
_cell.length_c   1.000
_cell.angle_alpha   90.00
_cell.angle_beta   90.00
_cell.angle_gamma   90.00
#
_symmetry.space_group_name_H-M   'P 1'
#
loop_
_entity.id
_entity.type
_entity.pdbx_description
1 polymer ?
#
loop_
_entity_poly.entity_id
_entity_poly.type
_entity_poly.pdbx_seq_one_letter_code
_entity_poly.pdbx_strand_id
1 'polypeptide(L)' 'MNSMKLKLIYPEEKIKEPILSKVCKTFDVDINIRKANVQENVGWLELELIGKEDEIEKAIEFLKQNGVEVSPLEGQIFME' A
#
# COMPACT_ATOMS: atom_id res chain seq x y z
N MET A 1 16.83 4.84 4.64
CA MET A 1 15.58 4.57 3.91
C MET A 1 15.18 3.17 4.24
N ASN A 2 13.96 2.99 4.74
CA ASN A 2 13.39 1.71 5.09
C ASN A 2 12.55 1.19 3.93
N SER A 3 12.25 -0.09 3.98
CA SER A 3 11.41 -0.76 3.00
C SER A 3 10.41 -1.66 3.72
N MET A 4 9.12 -1.50 3.42
CA MET A 4 8.05 -2.32 3.99
C MET A 4 7.27 -3.03 2.90
N LYS A 5 7.11 -4.35 3.05
CA LYS A 5 6.41 -5.20 2.09
C LYS A 5 4.98 -5.41 2.53
N LEU A 6 4.04 -5.02 1.68
CA LEU A 6 2.62 -4.97 2.00
C LEU A 6 1.80 -5.70 0.95
N LYS A 7 0.71 -6.29 1.41
CA LYS A 7 -0.42 -6.71 0.59
C LYS A 7 -1.55 -5.70 0.74
N LEU A 8 -1.99 -5.17 -0.39
CA LEU A 8 -3.13 -4.29 -0.50
C LEU A 8 -4.29 -5.05 -1.14
N ILE A 9 -5.49 -4.91 -0.57
CA ILE A 9 -6.72 -5.41 -1.18
C ILE A 9 -7.66 -4.22 -1.40
N TYR A 10 -8.06 -4.04 -2.65
CA TYR A 10 -8.97 -3.01 -3.08
C TYR A 10 -10.37 -3.62 -3.24
N PRO A 11 -11.37 -3.18 -2.45
CA PRO A 11 -12.75 -3.55 -2.69
C PRO A 11 -13.30 -2.88 -3.97
N GLU A 12 -14.42 -3.39 -4.47
CA GLU A 12 -15.07 -2.94 -5.72
C GLU A 12 -15.27 -1.43 -5.78
N GLU A 13 -15.68 -0.82 -4.66
CA GLU A 13 -15.93 0.62 -4.57
C GLU A 13 -14.65 1.46 -4.72
N LYS A 14 -13.47 0.92 -4.39
CA LYS A 14 -12.19 1.64 -4.38
C LYS A 14 -11.32 1.36 -5.59
N ILE A 15 -11.58 0.30 -6.36
CA ILE A 15 -10.70 -0.10 -7.48
C ILE A 15 -10.63 0.94 -8.61
N LYS A 16 -11.68 1.77 -8.74
CA LYS A 16 -11.75 2.86 -9.74
C LYS A 16 -11.12 4.16 -9.24
N GLU A 17 -10.72 4.23 -7.96
CA GLU A 17 -10.11 5.41 -7.38
C GLU A 17 -8.57 5.36 -7.51
N PRO A 18 -7.89 6.48 -7.85
CA PRO A 18 -6.44 6.50 -8.03
C PRO A 18 -5.69 6.61 -6.70
N ILE A 19 -6.03 5.79 -5.70
CA ILE A 19 -5.52 5.89 -4.32
C ILE A 19 -4.00 5.72 -4.29
N LEU A 20 -3.45 4.70 -4.95
CA LEU A 20 -2.01 4.48 -5.01
C LEU A 20 -1.26 5.67 -5.63
N SER A 21 -1.84 6.33 -6.64
CA SER A 21 -1.27 7.54 -7.23
C SER A 21 -1.29 8.72 -6.25
N LYS A 22 -2.34 8.86 -5.43
CA LYS A 22 -2.40 9.89 -4.39
C LYS A 22 -1.32 9.67 -3.34
N VAL A 23 -1.01 8.42 -2.98
CA VAL A 23 0.07 8.08 -2.04
C VAL A 23 1.41 8.65 -2.52
N CYS A 24 1.87 8.30 -3.73
CA CYS A 24 3.15 8.78 -4.28
C CYS A 24 3.21 10.32 -4.44
N LYS A 25 2.06 10.98 -4.59
CA LYS A 25 2.00 12.45 -4.74
C LYS A 25 1.94 13.20 -3.42
N THR A 26 1.51 12.53 -2.36
CA THR A 26 1.26 13.16 -1.05
C THR A 26 2.39 12.88 -0.07
N PHE A 27 3.01 11.70 -0.17
CA PHE A 27 4.06 11.25 0.73
C PHE A 27 5.36 11.02 -0.04
N ASP A 28 6.49 11.24 0.62
CA ASP A 28 7.84 11.01 0.10
C ASP A 28 8.19 9.51 0.16
N VAL A 29 7.44 8.71 -0.60
CA VAL A 29 7.60 7.26 -0.71
C VAL A 29 7.62 6.82 -2.17
N ASP A 30 8.57 5.95 -2.48
CA ASP A 30 8.58 5.18 -3.72
C ASP A 30 7.74 3.90 -3.54
N ILE A 31 7.07 3.48 -4.61
CA ILE A 31 6.30 2.25 -4.65
C ILE A 31 6.92 1.32 -5.67
N ASN A 32 7.23 0.09 -5.24
CA ASN A 32 7.71 -0.97 -6.11
C ASN A 32 6.74 -2.15 -6.09
N ILE A 33 5.99 -2.34 -7.19
CA ILE A 33 4.98 -3.40 -7.30
C ILE A 33 5.68 -4.73 -7.62
N ARG A 34 5.42 -5.75 -6.79
CA ARG A 34 6.00 -7.10 -6.93
C ARG A 34 5.04 -8.06 -7.63
N LYS A 35 3.77 -8.03 -7.24
CA LYS A 35 2.67 -8.74 -7.91
C LYS A 35 1.42 -7.88 -7.86
N ALA A 36 0.58 -8.01 -8.87
CA ALA A 36 -0.73 -7.40 -8.87
C ALA A 36 -1.70 -8.26 -9.67
N ASN A 37 -2.93 -8.33 -9.21
CA ASN A 37 -4.06 -8.84 -9.97
C ASN A 37 -5.19 -7.83 -9.81
N VAL A 38 -5.57 -7.18 -10.90
CA VAL A 38 -6.60 -6.15 -10.93
C VAL A 38 -7.67 -6.62 -11.91
N GLN A 39 -8.89 -6.78 -11.43
CA GLN A 39 -10.07 -7.10 -12.22
C GLN A 39 -11.08 -5.96 -12.13
N GLU A 40 -12.23 -6.08 -12.80
CA GLU A 40 -13.24 -5.01 -12.81
C GLU A 40 -13.80 -4.70 -11.41
N ASN A 41 -13.93 -5.73 -10.56
CA ASN A 41 -14.64 -5.64 -9.28
C ASN A 41 -13.75 -5.87 -8.05
N VAL A 42 -12.54 -6.40 -8.21
CA VAL A 42 -11.64 -6.66 -7.08
C VAL A 42 -10.20 -6.64 -7.55
N GLY A 43 -9.31 -6.14 -6.71
CA GLY A 43 -7.90 -6.03 -7.02
C GLY A 43 -7.06 -6.26 -5.79
N TRP A 44 -5.91 -6.91 -5.96
CA TRP A 44 -4.92 -7.00 -4.92
C TRP A 44 -3.53 -6.75 -5.48
N LEU A 45 -2.66 -6.19 -4.63
CA LEU A 45 -1.29 -5.89 -4.95
C LEU A 45 -0.38 -6.37 -3.83
N GLU A 46 0.73 -6.98 -4.18
CA GLU A 46 1.89 -7.17 -3.32
C GLU A 46 2.93 -6.14 -3.76
N LEU A 47 3.29 -5.23 -2.87
CA LEU A 47 4.20 -4.14 -3.18
C LEU A 47 5.14 -3.83 -2.02
N GLU A 48 6.10 -2.99 -2.32
CA GLU A 48 7.08 -2.48 -1.37
C GLU A 48 6.98 -0.95 -1.32
N LEU A 49 6.78 -0.39 -0.12
CA LEU A 49 6.90 1.04 0.14
C LEU A 49 8.32 1.35 0.61
N ILE A 50 8.97 2.29 -0.05
CA ILE A 50 10.37 2.65 0.20
C ILE A 50 10.42 4.13 0.55
N GLY A 51 10.99 4.47 1.70
CA GLY A 51 10.99 5.86 2.17
C GLY A 51 11.57 6.00 3.57
N LYS A 52 11.26 7.11 4.24
CA LYS A 52 11.47 7.25 5.68
C LYS A 52 10.37 6.50 6.42
N GLU A 53 10.67 6.05 7.64
CA GLU A 53 9.72 5.29 8.46
C GLU A 53 8.42 6.05 8.69
N ASP A 54 8.52 7.34 9.05
CA ASP A 54 7.36 8.18 9.30
C ASP A 54 6.50 8.42 8.05
N GLU A 55 7.12 8.52 6.87
CA GLU A 55 6.41 8.66 5.59
C GLU A 55 5.73 7.36 5.17
N ILE A 56 6.35 6.21 5.41
CA ILE A 56 5.76 4.89 5.19
C ILE A 56 4.55 4.69 6.10
N GLU A 57 4.65 5.03 7.39
CA GLU A 57 3.54 4.92 8.34
C GLU A 57 2.35 5.81 7.94
N LYS A 58 2.61 7.08 7.56
CA LYS A 58 1.56 7.99 7.07
C LYS A 58 0.89 7.47 5.79
N ALA A 59 1.68 6.92 4.86
CA ALA A 59 1.15 6.33 3.62
C ALA A 59 0.25 5.11 3.90
N ILE A 60 0.64 4.26 4.85
CA ILE A 60 -0.15 3.09 5.29
C ILE A 60 -1.46 3.53 5.93
N GLU A 61 -1.42 4.52 6.83
CA GLU A 61 -2.61 5.05 7.48
C GLU A 61 -3.57 5.67 6.46
N PHE A 62 -3.04 6.43 5.49
CA PHE A 62 -3.83 6.99 4.40
C PHE A 62 -4.53 5.89 3.57
N LEU A 63 -3.83 4.81 3.22
CA LEU A 63 -4.43 3.69 2.49
C LEU A 63 -5.61 3.09 3.27
N LYS A 64 -5.43 2.83 4.57
CA LYS A 64 -6.48 2.30 5.45
C LYS A 64 -7.68 3.25 5.56
N GLN A 65 -7.43 4.55 5.76
CA GLN A 65 -8.48 5.58 5.84
C GLN A 65 -9.28 5.71 4.53
N ASN A 66 -8.67 5.38 3.39
CA ASN A 66 -9.35 5.37 2.09
C ASN A 66 -10.03 4.02 1.78
N GLY A 67 -10.12 3.10 2.75
CA GLY A 67 -10.83 1.83 2.61
C GLY A 67 -10.05 0.73 1.89
N VAL A 68 -8.73 0.89 1.74
CA VAL A 68 -7.85 -0.18 1.24
C VAL A 68 -7.43 -1.05 2.42
N GLU A 69 -7.61 -2.36 2.32
CA GLU A 69 -7.10 -3.27 3.34
C GLU A 69 -5.59 -3.42 3.17
N VAL A 70 -4.84 -3.20 4.25
CA VAL A 70 -3.38 -3.24 4.25
C VAL A 70 -2.91 -4.27 5.26
N SER A 71 -2.13 -5.25 4.81
CA SER A 71 -1.47 -6.23 5.67
C SER A 71 0.01 -6.36 5.31
N PRO A 72 0.90 -6.62 6.29
CA PRO A 72 2.28 -6.96 5.99
C PRO A 72 2.35 -8.29 5.24
N LEU A 73 3.33 -8.42 4.33
CA LEU A 73 3.64 -9.72 3.75
C LEU A 73 4.42 -10.57 4.77
N GLU A 74 4.09 -11.87 4.87
CA GLU A 74 4.73 -12.80 5.80
C GLU A 74 6.27 -12.69 5.76
N GLY A 75 6.89 -12.47 6.93
CA GLY A 75 8.34 -12.31 7.09
C GLY A 75 8.80 -10.96 7.65
N GLN A 76 7.93 -9.96 7.77
CA GLN A 76 8.17 -8.76 8.58
C GLN A 76 7.36 -8.88 9.89
N ILE A 77 8.02 -9.43 10.92
CA ILE A 77 7.51 -9.42 12.29
C ILE A 77 7.70 -7.98 12.80
N PHE A 78 6.63 -7.31 13.20
CA PHE A 78 6.75 -6.06 13.97
C PHE A 78 7.44 -6.42 15.30
N MET A 79 8.69 -6.02 15.47
CA MET A 79 9.25 -5.96 16.82
C MET A 79 8.84 -4.62 17.41
N GLU A 80 7.98 -4.69 18.42
CA GLU A 80 7.66 -3.61 19.36
C GLU A 80 8.91 -3.14 20.13
#